data_AF-A0A2A2F3U2-F1
#
_entry.id   AF-A0A2A2F3U2-F1
#
_cell.length_a   1.000
_cell.length_b   1.000
_cell.length_c   1.000
_cell.angle_alpha   90.00
_cell.angle_beta   90.00
_cell.angle_gamma   90.00
#
_symmetry.space_group_name_H-M   'P 1'
#
loop_
_entity.id
_entity.type
_entity.pdbx_description
1 polymer ?
#
loop_
_entity_poly.entity_id
_entity_poly.type
_entity_poly.pdbx_seq_one_letter_code
_entity_poly.pdbx_strand_id
1 'polypeptide(L)'
;MLKARIAGIPCQVEVTGYTPADPGSFFEPPSGPEIEYEVYDRRGYKAGWLLAKVSDDDDLAILEQYEASLRESRDEARIDAYIDSLDARAWA
;
A
#
# COMPACT_ATOMS: atom_id res chain seq x y z
N MET A 1 0.86 -8.53 -4.48
CA MET A 1 1.30 -9.02 -3.16
C MET A 1 2.64 -8.38 -2.82
N LEU A 2 2.72 -7.78 -1.63
CA LEU A 2 3.92 -7.19 -1.07
C LEU A 2 4.83 -8.27 -0.48
N LYS A 3 6.14 -8.07 -0.55
CA LYS A 3 7.12 -8.93 0.12
C LYS A 3 7.49 -8.29 1.44
N ALA A 4 7.21 -8.98 2.55
CA ALA A 4 7.44 -8.49 3.89
C ALA A 4 8.22 -9.52 4.74
N ARG A 5 8.59 -9.10 5.96
CA ARG A 5 9.14 -9.97 6.99
C ARG A 5 8.42 -9.68 8.29
N ILE A 6 7.64 -10.63 8.78
CA ILE A 6 6.97 -10.54 10.08
C ILE A 6 7.81 -11.32 11.09
N ALA A 7 8.20 -10.69 12.20
CA ALA A 7 9.13 -11.28 13.18
C ALA A 7 10.41 -11.89 12.54
N GLY A 8 10.91 -11.29 11.46
CA GLY A 8 12.08 -11.77 10.70
C GLY A 8 11.82 -12.93 9.73
N ILE A 9 10.59 -13.44 9.65
CA ILE A 9 10.20 -14.54 8.77
C ILE A 9 9.71 -13.98 7.42
N PRO A 10 10.36 -14.30 6.28
CA PRO A 10 9.90 -13.84 4.97
C PRO A 10 8.53 -14.40 4.62
N CYS A 11 7.61 -13.50 4.25
CA CYS A 11 6.22 -13.78 3.93
C CYS A 11 5.74 -12.88 2.77
N GLN A 12 4.51 -13.12 2.34
CA GLN A 12 3.81 -12.30 1.36
C GLN A 12 2.58 -11.68 2.04
N VAL A 13 2.29 -10.42 1.71
CA VAL A 13 1.12 -9.71 2.24
C VAL A 13 0.24 -9.31 1.06
N GLU A 14 -1.05 -9.64 1.17
CA GLU A 14 -2.08 -9.22 0.23
C GLU A 14 -2.97 -8.19 0.91
N VAL A 15 -2.97 -6.97 0.41
CA VAL A 15 -3.84 -5.90 0.92
C VAL A 15 -5.23 -6.12 0.36
N THR A 16 -6.20 -6.29 1.25
CA THR A 16 -7.63 -6.48 0.91
C THR A 16 -8.41 -5.18 1.00
N GLY A 17 -7.95 -4.24 1.82
CA GLY A 17 -8.56 -2.92 1.98
C GLY A 17 -7.52 -1.88 2.39
N TYR A 18 -7.69 -0.65 1.91
CA TYR A 18 -6.88 0.48 2.33
C TYR A 18 -7.72 1.75 2.32
N THR A 19 -7.71 2.47 3.43
CA THR A 19 -8.31 3.77 3.61
C THR A 19 -7.19 4.79 3.83
N PRO A 20 -7.00 5.77 2.96
CA PRO A 20 -5.97 6.79 3.14
C PRO A 20 -6.28 7.68 4.35
N ALA A 21 -5.23 8.30 4.89
CA ALA A 21 -5.38 9.27 5.97
C ALA A 21 -6.30 10.43 5.54
N ASP A 22 -7.26 10.77 6.39
CA ASP A 22 -8.13 11.93 6.18
C ASP A 22 -7.69 13.06 7.11
N PRO A 23 -7.37 14.26 6.57
CA PRO A 23 -6.96 15.40 7.39
C PRO A 23 -8.09 15.94 8.27
N GLY A 24 -9.30 15.40 8.17
CA GLY A 24 -10.48 15.88 8.83
C GLY A 24 -11.03 17.14 8.19
N SER A 25 -12.12 17.62 8.77
CA SER A 25 -12.72 18.90 8.43
C SER A 25 -13.08 19.67 9.70
N PHE A 26 -13.77 20.80 9.57
CA PHE A 26 -14.30 21.50 10.74
C PHE A 26 -15.30 20.65 11.54
N PHE A 27 -15.99 19.71 10.90
CA PHE A 27 -17.04 18.89 11.50
C PHE A 27 -16.61 17.45 11.83
N GLU A 28 -15.52 16.98 11.22
CA GLU A 28 -15.03 15.62 11.38
C GLU A 28 -13.57 15.64 11.82
N PRO A 29 -13.18 14.87 12.85
CA PRO A 29 -11.79 14.80 13.29
C PRO A 29 -10.92 14.14 12.21
N PRO A 30 -9.62 14.46 12.16
CA PRO A 30 -8.68 13.74 11.30
C PRO A 30 -8.65 12.25 11.64
N SER A 31 -8.52 11.41 10.62
CA SER A 31 -8.29 9.97 10.77
C SER A 31 -6.94 9.56 10.19
N GLY A 32 -6.31 8.60 10.85
CA GLY A 32 -5.11 7.96 10.31
C GLY A 32 -5.42 7.07 9.12
N PRO A 33 -4.40 6.66 8.36
CA PRO A 33 -4.58 5.64 7.34
C PRO A 33 -4.92 4.29 8.00
N GLU A 34 -5.82 3.53 7.39
CA GLU A 34 -6.20 2.19 7.82
C GLU A 34 -5.88 1.19 6.72
N ILE A 35 -5.36 0.03 7.09
CA ILE A 35 -5.01 -1.04 6.16
C ILE A 35 -5.56 -2.38 6.65
N GLU A 36 -6.19 -3.10 5.76
CA GLU A 36 -6.65 -4.47 5.96
C GLU A 36 -5.90 -5.39 5.01
N TYR A 37 -5.34 -6.47 5.53
CA TYR A 37 -4.51 -7.37 4.75
C TYR A 37 -4.54 -8.80 5.26
N GLU A 38 -4.17 -9.72 4.38
CA GLU A 38 -3.97 -11.13 4.67
C GLU A 38 -2.50 -11.52 4.50
N VAL A 39 -2.01 -12.40 5.37
CA VAL A 39 -0.62 -12.88 5.36
C VAL A 39 -0.54 -14.27 4.76
N TYR A 40 0.42 -14.45 3.85
CA TYR A 40 0.71 -15.69 3.16
C TYR A 40 2.16 -16.10 3.37
N ASP A 41 2.42 -17.40 3.36
CA ASP A 41 3.77 -17.93 3.32
C ASP A 41 4.44 -17.64 1.96
N ARG A 42 5.70 -18.03 1.79
CA ARG A 42 6.45 -17.80 0.54
C ARG A 42 5.90 -18.58 -0.67
N ARG A 43 5.04 -19.56 -0.43
CA ARG A 43 4.42 -20.42 -1.44
C ARG A 43 3.00 -19.97 -1.78
N GLY A 44 2.48 -18.93 -1.12
CA GLY A 44 1.14 -18.41 -1.34
C GLY A 44 0.04 -19.11 -0.53
N TYR A 45 0.38 -19.85 0.53
CA TYR A 45 -0.62 -20.42 1.45
C TYR A 45 -0.91 -19.46 2.59
N LYS A 46 -2.19 -19.32 2.96
CA LYS A 46 -2.63 -18.42 4.04
C LYS A 46 -1.97 -18.83 5.36
N ALA A 47 -1.26 -17.89 5.96
CA ALA A 47 -0.42 -18.11 7.14
C ALA A 47 -0.99 -17.34 8.34
N GLY A 48 -2.16 -17.75 8.85
CA GLY A 48 -2.79 -17.12 10.01
C GLY A 48 -1.90 -17.13 11.28
N TRP A 49 -0.99 -18.11 11.38
CA TRP A 49 -0.01 -18.17 12.47
C TRP A 49 1.05 -17.06 12.41
N LEU A 50 1.32 -16.49 11.23
CA LEU A 50 2.19 -15.32 11.07
C LEU A 50 1.43 -14.03 11.38
N LEU A 51 0.16 -13.93 10.97
CA LEU A 51 -0.68 -12.77 11.30
C LEU A 51 -0.78 -12.59 12.83
N ALA A 52 -0.91 -13.67 13.59
CA ALA A 52 -0.91 -13.64 15.05
C ALA A 52 0.43 -13.20 15.69
N LYS A 53 1.49 -13.02 14.90
CA LYS A 53 2.83 -12.59 15.35
C LYS A 53 3.19 -11.19 14.89
N VAL A 54 2.30 -10.51 14.15
CA VAL A 54 2.49 -9.14 13.72
C VAL A 54 2.66 -8.26 14.96
N SER A 55 3.73 -7.48 14.98
CA SER A 55 3.89 -6.37 15.90
C SER A 55 3.43 -5.06 15.26
N ASP A 56 3.22 -4.03 16.07
CA ASP A 56 2.89 -2.68 15.59
C ASP A 56 3.96 -2.14 14.63
N ASP A 57 5.24 -2.49 14.84
CA ASP A 57 6.32 -2.15 13.91
C ASP A 57 6.19 -2.86 12.55
N ASP A 58 5.80 -4.14 12.55
CA ASP A 58 5.55 -4.89 11.31
C ASP A 58 4.35 -4.30 10.57
N ASP A 59 3.29 -3.92 11.30
CA ASP A 59 2.08 -3.29 10.77
C ASP A 59 2.40 -1.95 10.11
N LEU A 60 3.14 -1.10 10.81
CA LEU A 60 3.58 0.21 10.29
C LEU A 60 4.47 0.05 9.07
N ALA A 61 5.38 -0.92 9.06
CA ALA A 61 6.24 -1.20 7.92
C ALA A 61 5.46 -1.69 6.69
N ILE A 62 4.44 -2.53 6.88
CA ILE A 62 3.55 -2.99 5.81
C ILE A 62 2.77 -1.81 5.23
N LEU A 63 2.21 -0.96 6.09
CA LEU A 63 1.49 0.23 5.68
C LEU A 63 2.38 1.18 4.87
N GLU A 64 3.55 1.53 5.39
CA GLU A 64 4.49 2.44 4.72
C GLU A 64 4.94 1.88 3.36
N GLN A 65 5.23 0.58 3.29
CA GLN A 65 5.59 -0.09 2.04
C GLN A 65 4.45 -0.03 1.01
N TYR A 66 3.21 -0.21 1.46
CA TYR A 66 2.05 -0.13 0.58
C TYR A 66 1.83 1.29 0.07
N GLU A 67 1.87 2.29 0.94
CA GLU A 67 1.74 3.71 0.56
C GLU A 67 2.83 4.16 -0.41
N ALA A 68 4.06 3.69 -0.22
CA ALA A 68 5.16 3.95 -1.15
C ALA A 68 4.86 3.36 -2.54
N SER A 69 4.34 2.13 -2.61
CA SER A 69 3.98 1.49 -3.88
C SER A 69 2.83 2.21 -4.60
N LEU A 70 1.84 2.72 -3.84
CA LEU A 70 0.74 3.53 -4.38
C LEU A 70 1.26 4.86 -4.93
N ARG A 71 2.19 5.51 -4.22
CA ARG A 71 2.79 6.77 -4.65
C ARG A 71 3.54 6.60 -5.97
N GLU A 72 4.38 5.58 -6.07
CA GLU A 72 5.13 5.25 -7.29
C GLU A 72 4.20 5.01 -8.48
N SER A 73 3.16 4.20 -8.28
CA SER A 73 2.17 3.89 -9.33
C SER A 73 1.41 5.14 -9.80
N ARG A 74 1.08 6.04 -8.87
CA ARG A 74 0.38 7.31 -9.19
C ARG A 74 1.30 8.28 -9.94
N ASP A 75 2.57 8.33 -9.57
CA ASP A 75 3.55 9.20 -10.22
C ASP A 75 3.81 8.74 -11.67
N GLU A 76 3.91 7.43 -11.90
CA GLU A 76 4.02 6.85 -13.24
C GLU A 76 2.81 7.21 -14.12
N ALA A 77 1.59 6.97 -13.63
CA ALA A 77 0.36 7.33 -14.36
C ALA A 77 0.27 8.83 -14.68
N ARG A 78 0.77 9.68 -13.78
CA ARG A 78 0.83 11.14 -13.98
C ARG A 78 1.84 11.53 -15.06
N ILE A 79 3.00 10.88 -15.10
CA ILE A 79 4.03 11.10 -16.13
C ILE A 79 3.50 10.68 -17.50
N ASP A 80 2.88 9.50 -17.60
CA ASP A 80 2.32 9.00 -18.86
C ASP A 80 1.26 9.94 -19.42
N ALA A 81 0.31 10.36 -18.57
CA ALA A 81 -0.71 11.34 -18.97
C ALA A 81 -0.11 12.67 -19.45
N TYR A 82 1.03 13.08 -18.88
CA TYR A 82 1.73 14.28 -19.32
C TYR A 82 2.40 14.08 -20.68
N ILE A 83 3.06 12.95 -20.91
CA ILE A 83 3.67 12.58 -22.20
C ILE A 83 2.61 12.55 -23.30
N ASP A 84 1.48 11.87 -23.05
CA ASP A 84 0.36 11.81 -24.00
C ASP A 84 -0.16 13.22 -24.35
N SER A 85 -0.21 14.13 -23.36
CA SER A 85 -0.64 15.51 -23.59
C SER A 85 0.35 16.33 -24.44
N LEU A 86 1.65 16.01 -24.39
CA LEU A 86 2.67 16.64 -25.21
C LEU A 86 2.60 16.14 -26.64
N ASP A 87 2.44 14.83 -26.82
CA ASP A 87 2.28 14.23 -28.15
C ASP A 87 1.01 14.77 -28.84
N ALA A 88 -0.10 14.87 -28.11
CA ALA A 88 -1.33 15.46 -28.65
C ALA A 88 -1.16 16.94 -29.09
N ARG A 89 -0.26 17.69 -28.43
CA ARG A 89 0.06 19.08 -28.79
C ARG A 89 1.08 19.21 -29.91
N ALA A 90 1.94 18.21 -30.11
CA ALA A 90 2.98 18.24 -31.16
C ALA A 90 2.42 18.02 -32.57
N TRP A 91 1.19 17.49 -32.69
CA TRP A 91 0.51 17.19 -33.95
C TRP A 91 -0.77 18.01 -34.18
N ALA A 92 -0.99 19.07 -33.40
CA ALA A 92 -2.11 20.03 -33.54
C ALA A 92 -1.61 21.36 -34.12
#